data_AF-A0A661IRD8-F1
#
_entry.id   AF-A0A661IRD8-F1
#
_cell.length_a   1.000
_cell.length_b   1.000
_cell.length_c   1.000
_cell.angle_alpha   90.00
_cell.angle_beta   90.00
_cell.angle_gamma   90.00
#
_symmetry.space_group_name_H-M   'P 1'
#
loop_
_entity.id
_entity.type
_entity.pdbx_description
1 polymer ?
#
loop_
_entity_poly.entity_id
_entity_poly.type
_entity_poly.pdbx_seq_one_letter_code
_entity_poly.pdbx_strand_id
1 'polypeptide(L)' 'GKRVVVVTSDREIREHVERAGSVAIGSGEFEEIMMRAFLREVKGEEEGRPEKRGPARRLPKRERERERVLAKL' A
#
# COMPACT_ATOMS: atom_id res chain seq x y z
N GLY A 1 18.21 -7.67 -2.70
CA GLY A 1 17.49 -7.89 -3.97
C GLY A 1 16.54 -6.74 -4.23
N LYS A 2 16.29 -6.39 -5.50
CA LYS A 2 15.28 -5.40 -5.89
C LYS A 2 13.89 -5.94 -5.52
N ARG A 3 13.07 -5.15 -4.82
CA ARG A 3 11.66 -5.50 -4.56
C ARG A 3 10.82 -4.99 -5.73
N VAL A 4 10.09 -5.88 -6.37
CA VAL A 4 9.18 -5.56 -7.48
C VAL A 4 7.77 -5.41 -6.91
N VAL A 5 7.12 -4.32 -7.28
CA VAL A 5 5.71 -4.07 -7.00
C VAL A 5 5.00 -3.99 -8.35
N VAL A 6 3.92 -4.74 -8.52
CA VAL A 6 3.17 -4.77 -9.77
C VAL A 6 1.85 -4.04 -9.58
N VAL A 7 1.59 -3.02 -10.38
CA VAL A 7 0.29 -2.36 -10.43
C VAL A 7 -0.50 -2.97 -11.58
N THR A 8 -1.66 -3.54 -11.29
CA THR A 8 -2.52 -4.16 -12.31
C THR A 8 -3.98 -4.23 -11.89
N SER A 9 -4.89 -4.07 -12.86
CA SER A 9 -6.32 -4.37 -12.69
C SER A 9 -6.63 -5.84 -12.94
N ASP A 10 -5.75 -6.56 -13.64
CA ASP A 10 -5.91 -7.98 -13.98
C ASP A 10 -5.81 -8.85 -12.73
N ARG A 11 -6.80 -9.75 -12.56
CA ARG A 11 -6.88 -10.63 -11.40
C ARG A 11 -5.87 -11.77 -11.47
N GLU A 12 -5.65 -12.36 -12.64
CA GLU A 12 -4.75 -13.48 -12.81
C GLU A 12 -3.29 -13.07 -12.61
N ILE A 13 -2.91 -11.89 -13.14
CA ILE A 13 -1.58 -11.31 -12.91
C ILE A 13 -1.37 -11.05 -11.42
N ARG A 14 -2.36 -10.49 -10.73
CA ARG A 14 -2.28 -10.24 -9.28
C ARG A 14 -2.06 -11.53 -8.50
N GLU A 15 -2.88 -12.55 -8.75
CA GLU A 15 -2.77 -13.85 -8.11
C GLU A 15 -1.42 -14.54 -8.42
N HIS A 16 -0.89 -14.37 -9.63
CA HIS A 16 0.43 -14.87 -10.00
C HIS A 16 1.54 -14.18 -9.22
N VAL A 17 1.54 -12.85 -9.16
CA VAL A 17 2.55 -12.05 -8.45
C VAL A 17 2.55 -12.37 -6.95
N GLU A 18 1.36 -12.50 -6.35
CA GLU A 18 1.22 -12.84 -4.94
C GLU A 18 1.72 -14.25 -4.63
N ARG A 19 1.44 -15.24 -5.50
CA ARG A 19 1.98 -16.60 -5.38
C ARG A 19 3.50 -16.63 -5.50
N ALA A 20 4.09 -15.73 -6.29
CA ALA A 20 5.53 -15.55 -6.40
C ALA A 20 6.16 -14.80 -5.20
N GLY A 21 5.36 -14.44 -4.17
CA GLY A 21 5.83 -13.75 -2.98
C GLY A 21 6.13 -12.27 -3.19
N SER A 22 5.64 -11.68 -4.28
CA SER A 22 5.75 -10.25 -4.57
C SER A 22 4.45 -9.53 -4.24
N VAL A 23 4.49 -8.19 -4.17
CA VAL A 23 3.31 -7.37 -3.86
C VAL A 23 2.67 -6.90 -5.16
N ALA A 24 1.38 -7.13 -5.29
CA ALA A 24 0.55 -6.56 -6.34
C ALA A 24 -0.43 -5.53 -5.75
N ILE A 25 -0.67 -4.45 -6.50
CA ILE A 25 -1.58 -3.35 -6.13
C ILE A 25 -2.59 -3.20 -7.26
N GLY A 26 -3.87 -3.02 -6.89
CA GLY A 26 -4.91 -2.76 -7.88
C GLY A 26 -4.72 -1.38 -8.53
N SER A 27 -4.97 -1.25 -9.83
CA SER A 27 -4.81 0.05 -10.50
C SER A 27 -5.66 1.17 -9.87
N GLY A 28 -6.90 0.88 -9.46
CA GLY A 28 -7.75 1.87 -8.78
C GLY A 28 -7.24 2.24 -7.39
N GLU A 29 -6.74 1.28 -6.62
CA GLU A 29 -6.11 1.57 -5.32
C GLU A 29 -4.85 2.41 -5.48
N PHE A 30 -4.05 2.13 -6.53
CA PHE A 30 -2.88 2.93 -6.84
C PHE A 30 -3.26 4.38 -7.21
N GLU A 31 -4.29 4.57 -8.03
CA GLU A 31 -4.79 5.89 -8.39
C GLU A 31 -5.26 6.69 -7.17
N GLU A 32 -5.98 6.05 -6.24
CA GLU A 32 -6.39 6.69 -4.99
C GLU A 32 -5.20 7.13 -4.13
N ILE A 33 -4.16 6.30 -4.03
CA ILE A 33 -2.94 6.63 -3.28
C ILE A 33 -2.24 7.84 -3.91
N MET A 34 -2.05 7.83 -5.22
CA MET A 34 -1.42 8.93 -5.95
C MET A 34 -2.21 10.23 -5.82
N MET A 35 -3.54 10.16 -5.91
CA MET A 35 -4.39 11.34 -5.73
C MET A 35 -4.30 11.90 -4.30
N ARG A 36 -4.27 11.04 -3.28
CA ARG A 36 -4.07 11.48 -1.89
C ARG A 36 -2.69 12.11 -1.69
N ALA A 37 -1.64 11.53 -2.26
CA ALA A 37 -0.29 12.08 -2.21
C ALA A 37 -0.22 13.47 -2.86
N PHE A 38 -0.78 13.61 -4.05
CA PHE A 38 -0.89 14.90 -4.75
C PHE A 38 -1.66 15.94 -3.94
N LEU A 39 -2.81 15.56 -3.35
CA LEU A 39 -3.59 16.47 -2.52
C LEU A 39 -2.84 16.94 -1.27
N ARG A 40 -2.03 16.07 -0.64
CA ARG A 40 -1.17 16.45 0.50
C ARG A 40 -0.10 17.45 0.08
N GLU A 41 0.52 17.24 -1.09
CA GLU A 41 1.52 18.15 -1.62
C GLU A 41 0.93 19.53 -1.91
N VAL A 42 -0.26 19.58 -2.52
CA VAL A 42 -0.90 20.85 -2.93
C VAL A 42 -1.54 21.61 -1.75
N LYS A 43 -2.17 20.91 -0.80
CA LYS A 43 -2.89 21.55 0.32
C LYS A 43 -2.03 21.76 1.58
N GLY A 44 -0.85 21.13 1.66
CA GLY A 44 -0.08 21.04 2.90
C GLY A 44 -0.69 20.03 3.88
N GLU A 45 0.14 19.43 4.74
CA GLU A 45 -0.31 18.45 5.73
C GLU A 45 -0.95 19.13 6.94
N GLU A 46 -2.25 18.89 7.18
CA GLU A 46 -2.74 18.88 8.56
C GLU A 46 -2.32 17.56 9.20
N GLU A 47 -1.19 17.57 9.92
CA GLU A 47 -0.71 16.43 10.72
C GLU A 47 -1.69 16.15 11.88
N GLY A 48 -2.80 15.48 11.59
CA GLY A 48 -3.61 14.81 12.60
C GLY A 48 -2.78 13.69 13.22
N ARG A 49 -2.26 13.91 14.44
CA ARG A 49 -1.50 12.89 15.19
C ARG A 49 -2.30 11.58 15.23
N PRO A 50 -1.70 10.43 14.90
CA PRO A 50 -2.41 9.16 14.94
C PRO A 50 -2.87 8.87 16.38
N GLU A 51 -4.17 8.67 16.55
CA GLU A 51 -4.73 8.21 17.82
C GLU A 51 -4.12 6.85 18.17
N LYS A 52 -3.48 6.77 19.34
CA LYS A 52 -2.93 5.52 19.87
C LYS A 52 -4.08 4.57 20.19
N ARG A 53 -4.43 3.69 19.25
CA ARG A 53 -5.24 2.50 19.55
C ARG A 53 -4.39 1.56 20.40
N GLY A 54 -5.00 0.91 21.40
CA GLY A 54 -4.38 0.05 22.41
C GLY A 54 -3.62 -1.16 21.82
N PRO A 55 -3.34 -2.23 22.58
CA PRO A 55 -2.43 -3.30 22.15
C PRO A 55 -2.83 -3.87 20.79
N ALA A 56 -2.10 -3.46 19.75
CA ALA A 56 -2.42 -3.78 18.38
C ALA A 56 -2.16 -5.28 18.17
N ARG A 57 -3.20 -6.03 17.81
CA ARG A 57 -2.99 -7.36 17.24
C ARG A 57 -2.09 -7.18 16.03
N ARG A 58 -0.91 -7.79 16.07
CA ARG A 58 0.07 -7.65 15.00
C ARG A 58 -0.53 -8.25 13.73
N LEU A 59 -0.63 -7.44 12.68
CA LEU A 59 -1.14 -7.92 11.40
C LEU A 59 -0.34 -9.15 10.92
N PRO A 60 -0.96 -10.09 10.19
CA PRO A 60 -0.27 -11.16 9.50
C PRO A 60 0.95 -10.66 8.70
N LYS A 61 1.96 -11.51 8.50
CA LYS A 61 3.22 -11.13 7.82
C LYS A 61 2.97 -10.50 6.45
N ARG A 62 2.05 -11.08 5.68
CA ARG A 62 1.68 -10.65 4.32
C ARG A 62 1.06 -9.25 4.31
N GLU A 63 0.14 -8.98 5.22
CA GLU A 63 -0.49 -7.66 5.36
C GLU A 63 0.51 -6.60 5.79
N ARG A 64 1.41 -6.92 6.73
CA ARG A 64 2.49 -5.99 7.13
C ARG A 64 3.43 -5.67 5.98
N GLU A 65 3.73 -6.64 5.13
CA GLU A 65 4.58 -6.41 3.96
C GLU A 65 3.90 -5.51 2.95
N ARG A 66 2.60 -5.72 2.72
CA ARG A 66 1.77 -4.87 1.88
C ARG A 66 1.72 -3.43 2.40
N GLU A 67 1.41 -3.22 3.69
CA GLU A 67 1.41 -1.88 4.30
C GLU A 67 2.75 -1.18 4.18
N ARG A 68 3.86 -1.90 4.38
CA ARG A 68 5.23 -1.34 4.22
C ARG A 68 5.54 -0.92 2.79
N VAL A 69 4.94 -1.57 1.79
CA VAL A 69 5.06 -1.17 0.39
C VAL A 69 4.21 0.07 0.14
N LEU A 70 2.95 0.06 0.58
CA LEU A 70 2.03 1.18 0.37
C LEU A 70 2.48 2.47 1.07
N ALA A 71 3.11 2.37 2.25
CA ALA A 71 3.66 3.52 2.95
C ALA A 71 4.84 4.21 2.24
N LYS A 72 5.34 3.66 1.13
CA LYS A 72 6.43 4.20 0.31
C LYS A 72 5.97 4.72 -1.06
N LEU A 73 4.69 4.56 -1.36
CA LEU A 73 4.04 5.12 -2.55
C LEU A 73 3.40 6.44 -2.16
#